data_AF-A0A7W2FYR6-F1
#
_entry.id   AF-A0A7W2FYR6-F1
#
_cell.length_a   1.000
_cell.length_b   1.000
_cell.length_c   1.000
_cell.angle_alpha   90.00
_cell.angle_beta   90.00
_cell.angle_gamma   90.00
#
_symmetry.space_group_name_H-M   'P 1'
#
loop_
_entity.id
_entity.type
_entity.pdbx_description
1 polymer ?
#
loop_
_entity_poly.entity_id
_entity_poly.type
_entity_poly.pdbx_seq_one_letter_code
_entity_poly.pdbx_strand_id
1 'polypeptide(L)' 'MVALQILKLKDSNEPSLNKEVIRVIKSMPKWNPALENGEPIRSDFTLPIKIKINN' A
#
# COMPACT_ATOMS: atom_id res chain seq x y z
N MET A 1 10.27 0.93 3.88
CA MET A 1 9.80 2.13 4.61
C MET A 1 8.30 2.23 4.38
N VAL A 2 7.46 2.07 5.41
CA VAL A 2 6.03 2.41 5.29
C VAL A 2 5.88 3.84 5.79
N ALA A 3 6.05 4.80 4.90
CA ALA A 3 5.58 6.15 5.16
C ALA A 3 4.06 6.10 5.06
N LEU A 4 3.40 6.02 6.22
CA LEU A 4 1.94 6.10 6.42
C LEU A 4 1.28 7.37 5.81
N GLN A 5 2.06 8.24 5.16
CA GLN A 5 1.63 9.55 4.69
C GLN A 5 1.04 9.58 3.28
N ILE A 6 1.07 8.48 2.51
CA ILE A 6 0.63 8.52 1.10
C ILE A 6 -0.16 7.30 0.63
N LEU A 7 -0.95 6.67 1.52
CA LEU A 7 -1.93 5.70 1.04
C LEU A 7 -3.04 6.43 0.27
N LYS A 8 -2.84 6.60 -1.04
CA LYS A 8 -3.79 7.17 -1.98
C LYS A 8 -4.43 6.03 -2.75
N LEU A 9 -5.71 5.78 -2.50
CA LEU A 9 -6.51 4.87 -3.32
C LEU A 9 -6.91 5.64 -4.58
N LYS A 10 -6.48 5.16 -5.74
CA LYS A 10 -6.59 5.90 -7.00
C LYS A 10 -8.01 5.81 -7.60
N ASP A 11 -8.70 4.69 -7.44
CA ASP A 11 -9.89 4.37 -8.26
C ASP A 11 -11.03 3.67 -7.49
N SER A 12 -11.24 3.93 -6.18
CA SER A 12 -12.27 3.22 -5.40
C SER A 12 -13.30 4.14 -4.75
N ASN A 13 -14.56 3.99 -5.19
CA ASN A 13 -15.74 4.70 -4.67
C ASN A 13 -16.49 3.93 -3.56
N GLU A 14 -16.00 2.75 -3.16
CA GLU A 14 -16.66 1.88 -2.17
C GLU A 14 -15.99 1.96 -0.79
N PRO A 15 -16.62 2.59 0.22
CA PRO A 15 -16.01 2.78 1.54
C PRO A 15 -15.66 1.47 2.26
N SER A 16 -16.46 0.43 2.07
CA SER A 16 -16.27 -0.89 2.69
C SER A 16 -15.01 -1.58 2.15
N LEU A 17 -14.81 -1.57 0.84
CA LEU A 17 -13.61 -2.09 0.18
C LEU A 17 -12.37 -1.29 0.59
N ASN A 18 -12.47 0.03 0.67
CA ASN A 18 -11.36 0.89 1.08
C ASN A 18 -10.86 0.53 2.48
N LYS A 19 -11.79 0.28 3.41
CA LYS A 19 -11.46 -0.13 4.79
C LYS A 19 -10.66 -1.44 4.80
N GLU A 20 -11.08 -2.42 4.01
CA GLU A 20 -10.38 -3.71 3.92
C GLU A 20 -9.00 -3.58 3.28
N VAL A 21 -8.86 -2.79 2.21
CA VAL A 21 -7.56 -2.52 1.59
C VAL A 21 -6.60 -1.87 2.59
N ILE A 22 -7.06 -0.87 3.32
CA ILE A 22 -6.26 -0.19 4.37
C ILE A 22 -5.85 -1.19 5.46
N ARG A 23 -6.77 -2.04 5.92
CA ARG A 23 -6.49 -3.05 6.96
C ARG A 23 -5.40 -4.02 6.49
N VAL A 24 -5.50 -4.54 5.27
CA VAL A 24 -4.52 -5.48 4.70
C VAL A 24 -3.15 -4.83 4.59
N ILE A 25 -3.05 -3.62 4.03
CA ILE A 25 -1.78 -2.90 3.90
C ILE A 25 -1.14 -2.64 5.28
N LYS A 26 -1.94 -2.29 6.29
CA LYS A 26 -1.45 -2.10 7.67
C LYS A 26 -0.95 -3.40 8.33
N SER A 27 -1.46 -4.55 7.91
CA SER A 27 -1.05 -5.86 8.44
C SER A 27 0.21 -6.43 7.78
N MET A 28 0.72 -5.80 6.72
CA MET A 28 1.91 -6.28 6.02
C MET A 28 3.18 -6.09 6.87
N PRO A 29 4.20 -6.94 6.69
CA PRO A 29 5.49 -6.75 7.34
C PRO A 29 6.12 -5.43 6.90
N LYS A 30 7.08 -4.92 7.68
CA LYS A 30 7.85 -3.73 7.30
C LYS A 30 8.52 -3.96 5.95
N TRP A 31 8.19 -3.13 4.97
CA TRP A 31 8.84 -3.19 3.67
C TRP A 31 10.27 -2.67 3.77
N ASN A 32 11.20 -3.31 3.08
CA ASN A 32 12.56 -2.80 2.95
C ASN A 32 12.55 -1.52 2.09
N PRO A 33 13.30 -0.48 2.46
CA PRO A 33 13.47 0.69 1.60
C PRO A 33 14.22 0.30 0.32
N ALA A 34 14.06 1.10 -0.74
CA ALA A 34 14.99 1.00 -1.85
C ALA A 34 16.36 1.52 -1.41
N LEU A 35 17.42 0.95 -1.97
CA LEU A 35 18.79 1.35 -1.73
C LEU A 35 19.34 2.04 -2.98
N GLU A 36 19.93 3.21 -2.81
CA GLU A 36 20.71 3.89 -3.84
C GLU A 36 22.12 4.09 -3.28
N ASN A 37 23.14 3.60 -3.99
CA ASN A 37 24.53 3.61 -3.53
C ASN A 37 24.77 3.00 -2.12
N GLY A 38 23.92 2.07 -1.69
CA GLY A 38 24.00 1.43 -0.37
C GLY A 38 23.26 2.19 0.74
N GLU A 39 22.68 3.35 0.44
CA GLU A 39 21.92 4.15 1.41
C GLU A 39 20.40 4.02 1.18
N PRO A 40 19.58 3.96 2.25
CA PRO A 40 18.14 3.87 2.13
C PRO A 40 17.54 5.20 1.67
N ILE A 41 16.87 5.19 0.51
CA ILE A 41 16.19 6.35 -0.04
C ILE A 41 14.69 6.33 0.24
N ARG A 42 14.06 7.51 0.16
CA ARG A 42 12.60 7.63 0.14
C ARG A 42 12.10 7.17 -1.22
N SER A 43 11.25 6.15 -1.23
CA SER A 43 10.64 5.63 -2.46
C SER A 43 9.16 5.40 -2.26
N ASP A 44 8.40 5.74 -3.29
CA ASP A 44 6.97 5.45 -3.38
C ASP A 44 6.76 4.21 -4.24
N PHE A 45 5.85 3.32 -3.81
CA PHE A 45 5.54 2.10 -4.55
C PHE A 45 4.04 2.02 -4.82
N THR A 46 3.67 1.67 -6.06
CA THR A 46 2.27 1.43 -6.43
C THR A 46 2.03 -0.08 -6.49
N LEU A 47 1.22 -0.58 -5.55
CA LEU A 47 0.83 -1.99 -5.52
C LEU A 47 -0.52 -2.18 -6.23
N PRO A 48 -0.58 -2.89 -7.38
CA PRO A 48 -1.86 -3.20 -8.01
C PRO A 48 -2.59 -4.28 -7.20
N ILE A 49 -3.79 -3.95 -6.70
CA ILE A 49 -4.64 -4.87 -5.94
C ILE A 49 -5.90 -5.16 -6.75
N LYS A 50 -6.18 -6.45 -7.01
CA LYS A 50 -7.44 -6.90 -7.63
C LYS A 50 -8.33 -7.49 -6.54
N ILE A 51 -9.51 -6.91 -6.37
CA ILE A 51 -10.51 -7.40 -5.40
C ILE A 51 -11.50 -8.28 -6.15
N LYS A 52 -11.73 -9.49 -5.64
CA LYS A 52 -12.72 -10.42 -6.17
C LYS A 52 -13.79 -10.62 -5.09
N ILE A 53 -15.02 -10.25 -5.40
CA ILE A 53 -16.16 -10.47 -4.51
C ILE A 53 -16.82 -11.76 -4.98
N ASN A 54 -16.82 -12.77 -4.14
CA ASN A 54 -17.56 -14.00 -4.39
C ASN A 54 -18.94 -13.84 -3.75
N ASN A 55 -19.98 -14.08 -4.54
CA ASN A 55 -21.38 -14.01 -4.13
C ASN A 55 -21.84 -15.37 -3.62
#